data_AF-M5FWW4-F1
#
_entry.id   AF-M5FWW4-F1
#
_cell.length_a   1.000
_cell.length_b   1.000
_cell.length_c   1.000
_cell.angle_alpha   90.00
_cell.angle_beta   90.00
_cell.angle_gamma   90.00
#
_symmetry.space_group_name_H-M   'P 1'
#
loop_
_entity.id
_entity.type
_entity.pdbx_description
1 polymer ?
#
loop_
_entity_poly.entity_id
_entity_poly.type
_entity_poly.pdbx_seq_one_letter_code
_entity_poly.pdbx_strand_id
1 'polypeptide(L)'
;MSGRLSVGCTSARTLAAVHRKPLIGVNHMTAHPRTVTLTEPVLPPFPHLTLRVSGGHTTLVVVYSEDKYERAAETVDEALGQTFDPLGVRSSAWNGVIEGLELL
;
A
#
# COMPACT_ATOMS: atom_id res chain seq x y z
N MET A 1 8.42 -11.68 -21.73
CA MET A 1 8.61 -10.69 -20.66
C MET A 1 8.63 -11.43 -19.32
N SER A 2 9.80 -11.51 -18.67
CA SER A 2 9.94 -12.08 -17.32
C SER A 2 10.06 -10.94 -16.31
N GLY A 3 9.03 -10.74 -15.50
CA GLY A 3 9.01 -9.80 -14.39
C GLY A 3 8.13 -10.31 -13.25
N ARG A 4 8.21 -9.72 -12.04
CA ARG A 4 7.48 -10.23 -10.86
C ARG A 4 5.97 -10.34 -11.08
N LEU A 5 5.38 -9.40 -11.82
CA LEU A 5 3.96 -9.43 -12.19
C LEU A 5 3.63 -10.57 -13.16
N SER A 6 4.51 -10.89 -14.11
CA SER A 6 4.26 -11.96 -15.08
C SER A 6 4.29 -13.34 -14.43
N VAL A 7 5.18 -13.55 -13.45
CA VAL A 7 5.21 -14.77 -12.64
C VAL A 7 3.90 -14.93 -11.88
N GLY A 8 3.48 -13.91 -11.12
CA GLY A 8 2.22 -13.95 -10.36
C GLY A 8 0.99 -14.16 -11.25
N CYS A 9 0.92 -13.49 -12.40
CA CYS A 9 -0.18 -13.66 -13.35
C CYS A 9 -0.23 -15.08 -13.92
N THR A 10 0.93 -15.66 -14.26
CA THR A 10 1.01 -17.03 -14.78
C THR A 10 0.57 -18.04 -13.72
N SER A 11 1.07 -17.92 -12.49
CA SER A 11 0.66 -18.76 -11.37
C SER A 11 -0.85 -18.69 -11.10
N ALA A 12 -1.42 -17.48 -11.08
CA ALA A 12 -2.84 -17.28 -10.83
C ALA A 12 -3.72 -17.87 -11.95
N ARG A 13 -3.31 -17.73 -13.23
CA ARG A 13 -4.01 -18.35 -14.36
C ARG A 13 -3.99 -19.87 -14.28
N THR A 14 -2.84 -20.46 -13.98
CA THR A 14 -2.71 -21.91 -13.83
C THR A 14 -3.63 -22.43 -12.73
N LEU A 15 -3.65 -21.77 -11.57
CA LEU A 15 -4.51 -22.17 -10.45
C LEU A 15 -6.01 -22.06 -10.81
N ALA A 16 -6.42 -20.95 -11.41
CA ALA A 16 -7.80 -20.73 -11.86
C ALA A 16 -8.26 -21.78 -12.87
N ALA A 17 -7.38 -22.14 -13.83
CA ALA A 17 -7.65 -23.17 -14.83
C ALA A 17 -7.83 -24.56 -14.23
N VAL A 18 -6.92 -24.98 -13.33
CA VAL A 18 -6.97 -26.30 -12.66
C VAL A 18 -8.24 -26.45 -11.81
N HIS A 19 -8.60 -25.42 -11.05
CA HIS A 19 -9.75 -25.47 -10.15
C HIS A 19 -11.07 -25.04 -10.80
N ARG A 20 -11.06 -24.68 -12.09
CA ARG A 20 -12.21 -24.12 -12.82
C ARG A 20 -12.89 -22.98 -12.07
N LYS A 21 -12.08 -22.07 -11.53
CA LYS A 21 -12.54 -20.88 -10.80
C LYS A 21 -12.34 -19.63 -11.64
N PRO A 22 -13.19 -18.60 -11.48
CA PRO A 22 -12.97 -17.31 -12.12
C PRO A 22 -11.65 -16.69 -11.61
N LEU A 23 -10.96 -15.97 -12.50
CA LEU A 23 -9.76 -15.19 -12.17
C LEU A 23 -10.10 -13.70 -12.20
N ILE A 24 -9.78 -12.96 -11.14
CA ILE A 24 -10.02 -11.52 -11.03
C ILE A 24 -8.68 -10.80 -10.95
N GLY A 25 -8.46 -9.84 -11.85
CA GLY A 25 -7.30 -8.95 -11.80
C GLY A 25 -7.55 -7.82 -10.80
N VAL A 26 -6.58 -7.57 -9.92
CA VAL A 26 -6.66 -6.53 -8.89
C VAL A 26 -5.62 -5.45 -9.18
N ASN A 27 -6.05 -4.18 -9.14
CA ASN A 27 -5.13 -3.05 -9.25
C ASN A 27 -4.38 -2.87 -7.93
N HIS A 28 -3.05 -3.00 -7.98
CA HIS A 28 -2.18 -2.89 -6.81
C HIS A 28 -2.37 -1.57 -6.05
N MET A 29 -2.59 -0.46 -6.76
CA MET A 29 -2.69 0.87 -6.16
C MET A 29 -4.00 1.08 -5.41
N THR A 30 -5.10 0.50 -5.89
CA THR A 30 -6.40 0.58 -5.21
C THR A 30 -6.57 -0.49 -4.14
N ALA A 31 -5.81 -1.59 -4.22
CA ALA A 31 -5.83 -2.65 -3.22
C ALA A 31 -5.31 -2.18 -1.85
N HIS A 32 -4.26 -1.35 -1.81
CA HIS A 32 -3.68 -0.86 -0.55
C HIS A 32 -4.67 -0.03 0.28
N PRO A 33 -5.34 1.02 -0.26
CA PRO A 33 -6.35 1.74 0.50
C PRO A 33 -7.53 0.86 0.95
N ARG A 34 -7.84 -0.24 0.25
CA ARG A 34 -8.91 -1.18 0.64
C ARG A 34 -8.53 -2.08 1.82
N THR A 35 -7.26 -2.21 2.21
CA THR A 35 -6.92 -3.12 3.32
C THR A 35 -7.56 -2.71 4.64
N VAL A 36 -7.77 -1.41 4.85
CA VAL A 36 -8.44 -0.88 6.05
C VAL A 36 -9.85 -1.44 6.20
N THR A 37 -10.56 -1.73 5.09
CA THR A 37 -11.90 -2.35 5.11
C THR A 37 -11.89 -3.80 5.57
N LEU A 38 -10.73 -4.45 5.60
CA LEU A 38 -10.55 -5.83 6.06
C LEU A 38 -10.02 -5.90 7.49
N THR A 39 -9.28 -4.88 7.94
CA THR A 39 -8.62 -4.87 9.25
C THR A 39 -9.43 -4.13 10.31
N GLU A 40 -10.17 -3.09 9.93
CA GLU A 40 -10.91 -2.26 10.87
C GLU A 40 -12.41 -2.63 10.87
N PRO A 41 -13.02 -2.86 12.05
CA PRO A 41 -14.44 -3.19 12.14
C PRO A 41 -15.36 -2.00 11.83
N VAL A 42 -14.85 -0.78 11.99
CA VAL A 42 -15.57 0.46 11.71
C VAL A 42 -14.68 1.37 10.89
N LEU A 43 -15.12 1.66 9.67
CA LEU A 43 -14.41 2.58 8.79
C LEU A 43 -14.86 4.02 9.04
N PRO A 44 -13.95 5.00 8.89
CA PRO A 44 -14.36 6.39 8.83
C PRO A 44 -15.35 6.60 7.67
N PRO A 45 -16.43 7.35 7.89
CA PRO A 45 -17.42 7.60 6.85
C PRO A 45 -16.78 8.32 5.65
N PHE A 46 -17.33 8.11 4.46
CA PHE A 46 -16.88 8.84 3.28
C PHE A 46 -17.35 10.32 3.32
N PRO A 47 -16.57 11.27 2.77
CA PRO A 47 -15.19 11.09 2.33
C PRO A 47 -14.21 11.09 3.52
N HIS A 48 -13.17 10.24 3.45
CA HIS A 48 -12.09 10.21 4.44
C HIS A 48 -10.71 10.26 3.79
N LEU A 49 -9.70 10.54 4.59
CA LEU A 49 -8.31 10.63 4.16
C LEU A 49 -7.55 9.38 4.57
N THR A 50 -6.73 8.85 3.65
CA THR A 50 -5.84 7.72 3.90
C THR A 50 -4.41 8.11 3.58
N LEU A 51 -3.54 8.00 4.58
CA LEU A 51 -2.10 8.12 4.41
C LEU A 51 -1.51 6.74 4.12
N ARG A 52 -0.91 6.57 2.94
CA ARG A 52 -0.20 5.36 2.55
C ARG A 52 1.29 5.57 2.71
N VAL A 53 1.89 4.86 3.65
CA VAL A 53 3.34 4.87 3.91
C VAL A 53 3.87 3.45 3.76
N SER A 54 4.81 3.27 2.84
CA SER A 54 5.46 1.98 2.54
C SER A 54 6.90 2.22 2.09
N GLY A 55 7.66 1.14 1.86
CA GLY A 55 9.02 1.21 1.30
C GLY A 55 9.13 2.00 -0.01
N GLY A 56 8.10 1.97 -0.86
CA GLY A 56 8.14 2.61 -2.20
C GLY A 56 7.05 3.64 -2.46
N HIS A 57 6.21 3.96 -1.47
CA HIS A 57 5.15 4.96 -1.63
C HIS A 57 4.94 5.74 -0.35
N THR A 58 4.87 7.05 -0.48
CA THR A 58 4.39 7.98 0.54
C THR A 58 3.39 8.91 -0.13
N THR A 59 2.10 8.63 0.08
CA THR A 59 1.01 9.23 -0.70
C THR A 59 -0.20 9.47 0.20
N LEU A 60 -0.85 10.61 -0.01
CA LEU A 60 -2.09 10.99 0.64
C LEU A 60 -3.26 10.86 -0.34
N VAL A 61 -4.26 10.07 0.03
CA VAL A 61 -5.40 9.73 -0.83
C VAL A 61 -6.70 10.12 -0.15
N VAL A 62 -7.57 10.85 -0.86
CA VAL A 62 -8.95 11.10 -0.46
C VAL A 62 -9.81 9.96 -1.01
N VAL A 63 -10.53 9.30 -0.12
CA VAL A 63 -11.44 8.20 -0.43
C VAL A 63 -12.87 8.72 -0.39
N TYR A 64 -13.50 8.80 -1.56
CA TYR A 64 -14.88 9.28 -1.71
C TYR A 64 -15.91 8.16 -1.63
N SER A 65 -15.54 6.94 -2.02
CA SER A 65 -16.35 5.74 -1.94
C SER A 65 -15.44 4.52 -2.08
N GLU A 66 -16.02 3.32 -2.04
CA GLU A 66 -15.31 2.05 -2.21
C GLU A 66 -14.48 1.93 -3.49
N ASP A 67 -14.81 2.70 -4.52
CA ASP A 67 -14.15 2.60 -5.84
C ASP A 67 -13.65 3.96 -6.34
N LYS A 68 -13.87 5.04 -5.59
CA LYS A 68 -13.50 6.40 -5.98
C LYS A 68 -12.43 6.97 -5.06
N TYR A 69 -11.24 7.13 -5.62
CA TYR A 69 -10.04 7.60 -4.95
C TYR A 69 -9.44 8.78 -5.69
N GLU A 70 -8.98 9.80 -4.96
CA GLU A 70 -8.23 10.92 -5.50
C GLU A 70 -6.90 11.05 -4.77
N ARG A 71 -5.81 11.21 -5.51
CA ARG A 71 -4.50 11.46 -4.94
C ARG A 71 -4.39 12.94 -4.60
N ALA A 72 -4.43 13.28 -3.31
CA ALA A 72 -4.30 14.66 -2.86
C ALA A 72 -2.85 15.13 -2.85
N ALA A 73 -1.92 14.26 -2.44
CA ALA A 73 -0.50 14.55 -2.43
C ALA A 73 0.34 13.28 -2.55
N GLU A 74 1.57 13.42 -3.02
CA GLU A 74 2.58 12.38 -2.99
C GLU A 74 3.96 12.96 -2.75
N THR A 75 4.87 12.12 -2.24
CA THR A 75 6.28 12.49 -2.19
C THR A 75 6.82 12.71 -3.62
N VAL A 76 7.66 13.74 -3.77
CA VAL A 76 8.28 14.10 -5.05
C VAL A 76 9.58 13.32 -5.27
N ASP A 77 10.20 12.88 -4.17
CA ASP A 77 11.52 12.25 -4.15
C ASP A 77 11.42 10.76 -3.77
N GLU A 78 11.88 10.42 -2.57
CA GLU A 78 11.88 9.06 -2.07
C GLU A 78 10.66 8.83 -1.19
N ALA A 79 10.16 7.59 -1.21
CA ALA A 79 9.22 7.16 -0.20
C ALA A 79 9.92 7.12 1.15
N LEU A 80 9.16 7.47 2.19
CA LEU A 80 9.63 7.50 3.57
C LEU A 80 10.34 6.19 3.93
N GLY A 81 9.78 5.03 3.58
CA GLY A 81 10.43 3.74 3.84
C GLY A 81 11.78 3.58 3.14
N GLN A 82 11.93 4.03 1.89
CA GLN A 82 13.21 4.01 1.18
C GLN A 82 14.26 4.92 1.84
N THR A 83 13.85 6.07 2.39
CA THR A 83 14.73 6.95 3.15
C THR A 83 15.15 6.33 4.48
N PHE A 84 14.29 5.54 5.13
CA PHE A 84 14.59 4.84 6.38
C PHE A 84 15.35 3.51 6.21
N ASP A 85 15.23 2.84 5.07
CA ASP A 85 15.88 1.54 4.80
C ASP A 85 17.40 1.54 5.11
N PRO A 86 18.19 2.56 4.72
CA PRO A 86 19.61 2.64 5.07
C PRO A 86 19.88 2.85 6.56
N LEU A 87 18.98 3.53 7.28
CA LEU A 87 19.10 3.79 8.71
C LEU A 87 18.85 2.51 9.52
N GLY A 88 17.88 1.70 9.13
CA GLY A 88 17.60 0.40 9.76
C GLY A 88 18.74 -0.60 9.60
N VAL A 89 19.41 -0.63 8.44
CA VAL A 89 20.59 -1.48 8.22
C VAL A 89 21.78 -1.05 9.07
N ARG A 90 21.89 0.23 9.42
CA ARG A 90 22.97 0.78 10.27
C ARG A 90 22.68 0.77 11.76
N SER A 91 21.42 0.58 12.15
CA SER A 91 20.99 0.58 13.55
C SER A 91 20.28 -0.74 13.87
N SER A 92 21.04 -1.73 14.33
CA SER A 92 20.51 -2.98 14.89
C SER A 92 19.71 -2.79 16.20
N ALA A 93 19.21 -1.59 16.47
CA ALA A 93 18.55 -1.15 17.70
C ALA A 93 17.42 -0.13 17.45
N TRP A 94 16.95 0.06 16.21
CA TRP A 94 15.87 1.01 15.95
C TRP A 94 14.51 0.44 16.37
N ASN A 95 13.92 1.03 17.41
CA ASN A 95 12.65 0.61 18.00
C ASN A 95 11.42 1.30 17.39
N GLY A 96 11.56 1.94 16.22
CA GLY A 96 10.44 2.60 15.52
C GLY A 96 9.98 3.93 16.14
N VAL A 97 10.66 4.44 17.17
CA VAL A 97 10.33 5.72 17.82
C VAL A 97 11.33 6.79 17.38
N ILE A 98 10.83 7.88 16.79
CA ILE A 98 11.59 9.11 16.60
C ILE A 98 11.25 10.01 17.78
N GLU A 99 12.13 10.06 18.78
CA GLU A 99 12.03 11.07 19.84
C GLU A 99 12.27 12.45 19.21
N GLY A 100 11.30 13.36 19.35
CA GLY A 100 11.42 14.75 18.90
C GLY A 100 10.46 15.20 17.78
N LEU A 101 9.53 14.37 17.31
CA LEU A 101 8.44 14.84 16.44
C LEU A 101 7.26 15.35 17.29
N GLU A 102 7.46 16.45 18.00
CA GLU A 102 6.33 17.24 18.50
C GLU A 102 5.61 17.80 17.27
N LEU A 103 4.36 17.36 17.08
CA LEU A 103 3.46 17.90 16.07
C LEU A 103 3.28 19.40 16.34
N LEU A 104 3.82 20.23 15.45
CA LEU A 104 3.29 21.58 15.21
C LEU A 104 1.96 21.48 14.47
#